data_AF-A0A939HIJ9-F1
#
_entry.id   AF-A0A939HIJ9-F1
#
_cell.length_a   1.000
_cell.length_b   1.000
_cell.length_c   1.000
_cell.angle_alpha   90.00
_cell.angle_beta   90.00
_cell.angle_gamma   90.00
#
_symmetry.space_group_name_H-M   'P 1'
#
loop_
_entity.id
_entity.type
_entity.pdbx_description
1 polymer ?
#
loop_
_entity_poly.entity_id
_entity_poly.type
_entity_poly.pdbx_seq_one_letter_code
_entity_poly.pdbx_strand_id
1 'polypeptide(L)'
;MTKDQTGPLGPEEQDRYHRLAEWAETADIAPGAKITKAAGPGAGRALLEAALGSPEAVQRAVGKPSLSGKGTSPTLSIRIPKDLAELLEARAELEHLKPSVVVRDALRAYLGHSS
;
A
#
# COMPACT_ATOMS: atom_id res chain seq x y z
N MET A 1 6.13 -1.56 -18.20
CA MET A 1 5.32 -0.44 -18.72
C MET A 1 4.37 0.03 -17.64
N THR A 2 4.84 0.94 -16.78
CA THR A 2 4.01 1.69 -15.83
C THR A 2 3.25 2.74 -16.64
N LYS A 3 1.91 2.66 -16.67
CA LYS A 3 1.08 3.71 -17.26
C LYS A 3 1.19 4.94 -16.36
N ASP A 4 1.77 6.02 -16.88
CA ASP A 4 1.60 7.35 -16.31
C ASP A 4 0.10 7.69 -16.33
N GLN A 5 -0.54 7.66 -15.16
CA GLN A 5 -1.92 8.12 -14.98
C GLN A 5 -1.92 9.65 -14.76
N THR A 6 -1.33 10.41 -15.68
CA THR A 6 -1.41 11.88 -15.73
C THR A 6 -2.55 12.32 -16.64
N GLY A 7 -3.75 11.79 -16.39
CA GLY A 7 -4.98 12.34 -16.97
C GLY A 7 -5.43 13.60 -16.20
N PRO A 8 -6.24 14.47 -16.81
CA PRO A 8 -6.89 15.55 -16.06
C PRO A 8 -7.70 14.96 -14.90
N LEU A 9 -7.69 15.64 -13.74
CA LEU A 9 -8.44 15.20 -12.57
C LEU A 9 -9.92 15.06 -12.94
N GLY A 10 -10.57 14.00 -12.46
CA GLY A 10 -12.02 13.88 -12.58
C GLY A 10 -12.73 15.04 -11.86
N PRO A 11 -13.99 15.35 -12.22
CA PRO A 11 -14.72 16.47 -11.62
C PRO A 11 -14.80 16.40 -10.09
N GLU A 12 -15.05 15.22 -9.52
CA GLU A 12 -15.09 15.02 -8.06
C GLU A 12 -13.72 15.27 -7.39
N GLU A 13 -12.64 14.94 -8.08
CA GLU A 13 -11.29 15.14 -7.60
C GLU A 13 -10.86 16.60 -7.68
N GLN A 14 -11.34 17.31 -8.71
CA GLN A 14 -11.17 18.74 -8.87
C GLN A 14 -11.93 19.52 -7.79
N ASP A 15 -13.16 19.12 -7.47
CA ASP A 15 -13.93 19.72 -6.36
C ASP A 15 -13.30 19.46 -5.00
N ARG A 16 -12.77 18.24 -4.79
CA ARG A 16 -12.01 17.91 -3.58
C ARG A 16 -10.74 18.77 -3.47
N TYR A 17 -10.02 18.95 -4.58
CA TYR A 17 -8.86 19.82 -4.64
C TYR A 17 -9.21 21.26 -4.29
N HIS A 18 -10.27 21.83 -4.88
CA HIS A 18 -10.69 23.19 -4.60
C HIS A 18 -11.04 23.42 -3.13
N ARG A 19 -11.78 22.51 -2.50
CA ARG A 19 -12.09 22.59 -1.06
C ARG A 19 -10.84 22.53 -0.18
N LEU A 20 -9.87 21.69 -0.53
CA LEU A 20 -8.61 21.60 0.20
C LEU A 20 -7.76 22.87 0.03
N ALA A 21 -7.74 23.44 -1.17
CA ALA A 21 -7.05 24.69 -1.45
C ALA A 21 -7.66 25.83 -0.65
N GLU A 22 -8.99 25.99 -0.68
CA GLU A 22 -9.69 27.01 0.10
C GLU A 22 -9.42 26.86 1.60
N TRP A 23 -9.49 25.65 2.13
CA TRP A 23 -9.11 25.39 3.52
C TRP A 23 -7.66 25.76 3.82
N ALA A 24 -6.70 25.39 2.97
CA ALA A 24 -5.29 25.69 3.20
C ALA A 24 -4.99 27.20 3.20
N GLU A 25 -5.67 27.96 2.34
CA GLU A 25 -5.51 29.42 2.25
C GLU A 25 -6.21 30.17 3.40
N THR A 26 -7.23 29.56 4.01
CA THR A 26 -8.06 30.20 5.06
C THR A 26 -7.87 29.62 6.45
N ALA A 27 -7.09 28.54 6.58
CA ALA A 27 -6.84 27.87 7.85
C ALA A 27 -6.14 28.82 8.81
N ASP A 28 -6.83 29.17 9.89
CA ASP A 28 -6.24 29.94 10.97
C ASP A 28 -5.26 29.07 11.75
N ILE A 29 -4.06 29.60 11.94
CA ILE A 29 -3.02 28.93 12.70
C ILE A 29 -3.31 29.23 14.17
N ALA A 30 -3.64 28.18 14.93
CA ALA A 30 -4.08 28.32 16.32
C ALA A 30 -3.20 29.28 17.14
N PRO A 31 -3.78 30.14 17.98
CA PRO A 31 -3.03 31.12 18.75
C PRO A 31 -2.00 30.42 19.64
N GLY A 32 -0.72 30.74 19.44
CA GLY A 32 0.42 30.13 20.13
C GLY A 32 1.20 29.08 19.31
N ALA A 33 0.79 28.79 18.07
CA ALA A 33 1.57 27.91 17.21
C ALA A 33 2.95 28.50 16.89
N LYS A 34 3.99 27.69 17.03
CA LYS A 34 5.36 28.05 16.64
C LYS A 34 5.65 27.48 15.27
N ILE A 35 5.72 28.35 14.26
CA ILE A 35 6.13 27.96 12.91
C ILE A 35 7.66 28.04 12.84
N THR A 36 8.32 26.90 12.72
CA THR A 36 9.77 26.83 12.55
C THR A 36 10.11 26.20 11.22
N LYS A 37 11.11 26.75 10.51
CA LYS A 37 11.65 26.11 9.31
C LYS A 37 12.60 24.98 9.72
N ALA A 38 12.49 23.84 9.05
CA ALA A 38 13.39 22.71 9.22
C ALA A 38 14.83 23.12 8.91
N ALA A 39 15.77 22.83 9.82
CA ALA A 39 17.19 23.15 9.67
C ALA A 39 17.93 22.21 8.68
N GLY A 40 17.27 21.16 8.19
CA GLY A 40 17.85 20.19 7.26
C GLY A 40 16.91 19.02 6.96
N PRO A 41 17.34 18.08 6.12
CA PRO A 41 16.58 16.86 5.81
C PRO A 41 16.24 16.09 7.09
N GLY A 42 14.98 15.67 7.24
CA GLY A 42 14.54 14.87 8.38
C GLY A 42 14.15 15.66 9.65
N ALA A 43 14.39 16.97 9.72
CA ALA A 43 14.05 17.77 10.91
C ALA A 43 12.54 17.79 11.23
N GLY A 44 11.69 17.77 10.19
CA GLY A 44 10.24 17.65 10.39
C GLY A 44 9.83 16.30 11.02
N ARG A 45 10.50 15.22 10.62
CA ARG A 45 10.27 13.88 11.20
C ARG A 45 10.73 13.82 12.65
N ALA A 46 11.89 14.39 12.97
CA ALA A 46 12.40 14.47 14.35
C ALA A 46 11.46 15.27 15.27
N LEU A 47 10.86 16.37 14.77
CA LEU A 47 9.86 17.12 15.52
C LEU A 47 8.59 16.30 15.80
N LEU A 48 8.13 15.54 14.81
CA LEU A 48 7.01 14.63 14.97
C LEU A 48 7.33 13.49 15.94
N GLU A 49 8.55 12.96 15.92
CA GLU A 49 8.98 11.90 16.85
C GLU A 49 9.02 12.43 18.29
N ALA A 50 9.49 13.67 18.49
CA ALA A 50 9.45 14.33 19.80
C ALA A 50 8.01 14.60 20.30
N ALA A 51 7.09 14.95 19.40
CA ALA A 51 5.69 15.23 19.76
C ALA A 51 4.84 13.96 19.97
N LEU A 52 5.07 12.91 19.18
CA LEU A 52 4.28 11.67 19.18
C LEU A 52 4.94 10.55 20.02
N GLY A 53 6.16 10.76 20.48
CA GLY A 53 6.85 9.92 21.45
C GLY A 53 7.54 8.68 20.89
N SER A 54 7.31 8.29 19.62
CA SER A 54 8.07 7.20 18.99
C SER A 54 8.09 7.29 17.45
N PRO A 55 9.12 6.74 16.79
CA PRO A 55 9.17 6.62 15.32
C PRO A 55 7.97 5.86 14.73
N GLU A 56 7.47 4.83 15.43
CA GLU A 56 6.32 4.02 15.01
C GLU A 56 5.00 4.80 15.11
N ALA A 57 4.89 5.70 16.09
CA ALA A 57 3.74 6.59 16.21
C ALA A 57 3.71 7.61 15.06
N VAL A 58 4.87 8.18 14.70
CA VAL A 58 5.00 9.05 13.53
C VAL A 58 4.67 8.31 12.25
N GLN A 59 5.16 7.08 12.09
CA GLN A 59 4.91 6.28 10.89
C GLN A 59 3.43 5.92 10.72
N ARG A 60 2.70 5.69 11.83
CA ARG A 60 1.25 5.49 11.82
C ARG A 60 0.47 6.77 11.54
N ALA A 61 0.94 7.92 12.00
CA ALA A 61 0.24 9.20 11.88
C ALA A 61 0.45 9.88 10.51
N VAL A 62 1.63 9.72 9.91
CA VAL A 62 2.04 10.45 8.69
C VAL A 62 2.06 9.56 7.45
N GLY A 63 2.09 8.24 7.63
CA GLY A 63 2.15 7.27 6.54
C GLY A 63 0.82 6.55 6.30
N LYS A 64 0.54 6.20 5.04
CA LYS A 64 -0.32 5.05 4.72
C LYS A 64 0.33 3.83 5.38
N PRO A 65 -0.38 3.05 6.21
CA PRO A 65 0.16 1.81 6.74
C PRO A 65 0.72 1.01 5.58
N SER A 66 2.03 0.73 5.59
CA SER A 66 2.56 -0.11 4.54
C SER A 66 2.00 -1.51 4.81
N LEU A 67 1.29 -2.07 3.85
CA LEU A 67 1.04 -3.51 3.79
C LEU A 67 2.35 -4.30 3.55
N SER A 68 3.52 -3.65 3.67
CA SER A 68 4.84 -4.19 3.35
C SER A 68 5.55 -4.81 4.55
N GLY A 69 4.82 -5.12 5.63
CA GLY A 69 5.24 -6.27 6.42
C GLY A 69 5.28 -7.44 5.45
N LYS A 70 6.47 -7.88 5.02
CA LYS A 70 6.62 -9.17 4.36
C LYS A 70 6.12 -10.19 5.38
N GLY A 71 4.83 -10.51 5.35
CA GLY A 71 4.32 -11.65 6.08
C GLY A 71 5.09 -12.83 5.54
N THR A 72 5.94 -13.43 6.37
CA THR A 72 6.63 -14.67 6.05
C THR A 72 5.55 -15.74 5.92
N SER A 73 4.96 -15.82 4.73
CA SER A 73 4.10 -16.93 4.40
C SER A 73 4.99 -18.17 4.36
N PRO A 74 4.63 -19.27 5.04
CA PRO A 74 5.41 -20.50 4.96
C PRO A 74 5.51 -20.95 3.51
N THR A 75 6.73 -21.30 3.09
CA THR A 75 6.99 -21.81 1.75
C THR A 75 6.77 -23.32 1.73
N LEU A 76 5.99 -23.79 0.78
CA LEU A 76 5.73 -25.21 0.55
C LEU A 76 6.42 -25.63 -0.76
N SER A 77 7.32 -26.61 -0.70
CA SER A 77 7.97 -27.22 -1.86
C SER A 77 7.46 -28.65 -2.00
N ILE A 78 6.79 -28.95 -3.11
CA ILE A 78 6.16 -30.26 -3.36
C ILE A 78 6.60 -30.74 -4.74
N ARG A 79 6.86 -32.04 -4.86
CA ARG A 79 7.06 -32.65 -6.18
C ARG A 79 5.70 -32.91 -6.81
N ILE A 80 5.55 -32.50 -8.07
CA ILE A 80 4.37 -32.78 -8.89
C ILE A 80 4.80 -33.50 -10.17
N PRO A 81 3.92 -34.34 -10.75
CA PRO A 81 4.11 -34.89 -12.09
C PRO A 81 4.35 -33.79 -13.14
N LYS A 82 5.11 -34.11 -14.20
CA LYS A 82 5.53 -33.14 -15.22
C LYS A 82 4.35 -32.57 -16.01
N ASP A 83 3.42 -33.43 -16.39
CA ASP A 83 2.15 -33.08 -17.03
C ASP A 83 1.34 -32.10 -16.17
N LEU A 84 1.31 -32.28 -14.85
CA LEU A 84 0.62 -31.37 -13.94
C LEU A 84 1.31 -30.00 -13.86
N ALA A 85 2.65 -29.96 -13.90
CA ALA A 85 3.39 -28.71 -13.97
C ALA A 85 3.07 -27.92 -15.26
N GLU A 86 3.02 -28.61 -16.41
CA GLU A 86 2.67 -28.00 -17.70
C GLU A 86 1.24 -27.44 -17.70
N LEU A 87 0.28 -28.17 -17.13
CA LEU A 87 -1.10 -27.70 -17.00
C LEU A 87 -1.22 -26.47 -16.09
N LEU A 88 -0.44 -26.43 -15.00
CA LEU A 88 -0.40 -25.28 -14.09
C LEU A 88 0.17 -24.04 -14.79
N GLU A 89 1.25 -24.19 -15.56
CA GLU A 89 1.85 -23.09 -16.32
C GLU A 89 0.87 -22.55 -17.37
N ALA A 90 0.26 -23.45 -18.17
CA ALA A 90 -0.71 -23.06 -19.18
C ALA A 90 -1.92 -22.31 -18.57
N ARG A 91 -2.41 -22.76 -17.41
CA ARG A 91 -3.51 -22.09 -16.70
C ARG A 91 -3.10 -20.71 -16.19
N ALA A 92 -1.90 -20.61 -15.61
CA ALA A 92 -1.37 -19.35 -15.09
C ALA A 92 -1.18 -18.32 -16.22
N GLU A 93 -0.71 -18.75 -17.39
CA GLU A 93 -0.58 -17.89 -18.56
C GLU A 93 -1.93 -17.39 -19.08
N LEU A 94 -2.91 -18.29 -19.19
CA LEU A 94 -4.27 -17.94 -19.65
C LEU A 94 -4.93 -16.90 -18.74
N GLU A 95 -4.73 -17.02 -17.43
CA GLU A 95 -5.30 -16.10 -16.44
C GLU A 95 -4.43 -14.86 -16.18
N HIS A 96 -3.24 -14.77 -16.81
CA HIS A 96 -2.23 -13.76 -16.51
C HIS A 96 -1.85 -13.67 -15.02
N LEU A 97 -1.82 -14.82 -14.34
CA LEU A 97 -1.47 -14.94 -12.93
C LEU A 97 -0.13 -15.67 -12.75
N LYS A 98 0.41 -15.61 -11.52
CA LYS A 98 1.54 -16.46 -11.15
C LYS A 98 1.05 -17.86 -10.79
N PRO A 99 1.80 -18.94 -11.10
CA PRO A 99 1.45 -20.30 -10.69
C PRO A 99 1.14 -20.45 -9.19
N SER A 100 1.86 -19.71 -8.33
CA SER A 100 1.63 -19.72 -6.88
C SER A 100 0.28 -19.12 -6.44
N VAL A 101 -0.33 -18.28 -7.26
CA VAL A 101 -1.68 -17.76 -7.02
C VAL A 101 -2.69 -18.85 -7.35
N VAL A 102 -2.58 -19.44 -8.54
CA VAL A 102 -3.44 -20.54 -9.00
C VAL A 102 -3.43 -21.71 -8.01
N VAL A 103 -2.24 -22.12 -7.53
CA VAL A 103 -2.12 -23.20 -6.51
C VAL A 103 -2.81 -22.81 -5.20
N ARG A 104 -2.64 -21.57 -4.73
CA ARG A 104 -3.27 -21.11 -3.49
C ARG A 104 -4.79 -21.11 -3.59
N ASP A 105 -5.33 -20.68 -4.73
CA ASP A 105 -6.77 -20.60 -4.95
C ASP A 105 -7.37 -21.99 -5.13
N ALA A 106 -6.69 -22.89 -5.84
CA ALA A 106 -7.07 -24.29 -5.96
C ALA A 106 -7.09 -25.00 -4.59
N LEU A 107 -6.05 -24.81 -3.76
CA LEU A 107 -6.01 -25.36 -2.40
C LEU A 107 -7.12 -24.80 -1.51
N ARG A 108 -7.37 -23.48 -1.59
CA ARG A 108 -8.47 -22.84 -0.85
C ARG A 108 -9.82 -23.41 -1.26
N ALA A 109 -10.05 -23.58 -2.56
CA ALA A 109 -11.27 -24.19 -3.07
C ALA A 109 -11.40 -25.64 -2.60
N TYR A 110 -10.36 -26.45 -2.79
CA TYR A 110 -10.38 -27.86 -2.42
C TYR A 110 -10.65 -28.09 -0.92
N LEU A 111 -9.94 -27.37 -0.05
CA LEU A 111 -10.11 -27.48 1.40
C LEU A 111 -11.41 -26.81 1.89
N GLY A 112 -11.85 -25.73 1.24
CA GLY A 112 -13.10 -25.05 1.57
C GLY A 112 -14.36 -25.83 1.20
N HIS A 113 -14.29 -26.73 0.20
CA HIS A 113 -15.36 -27.69 -0.11
C HIS A 113 -15.35 -28.93 0.81
N SER A 114 -14.36 -29.05 1.68
CA SER A 114 -14.17 -30.21 2.58
C SER A 114 -14.63 -29.92 4.03
N SER A 115 -15.48 -28.91 4.23
CA SER A 115 -16.06 -28.52 5.53
C SER A 115 -17.58 -28.62 5.52
#